data_AF-A0A0M0JU29-F1
#
_entry.id   AF-A0A0M0JU29-F1
#
_cell.length_a   1.000
_cell.length_b   1.000
_cell.length_c   1.000
_cell.angle_alpha   90.00
_cell.angle_beta   90.00
_cell.angle_gamma   90.00
#
_symmetry.space_group_name_H-M   'P 1'
#
loop_
_entity.id
_entity.type
_entity.pdbx_description
1 polymer ?
#
loop_
_entity_poly.entity_id
_entity_poly.type
_entity_poly.pdbx_seq_one_letter_code
_entity_poly.pdbx_strand_id
1 'polypeptide(L)'
;MSDCHLSTADCNTLLFKTPSVHINAGPSRAVTANLSEAERTAFEHLIAHALGETAAVRWVTRTFAARLRRFVVEGAALNGSSASVALMRAFTAASCGPHNTGYVGASLPAIETALASGNLREVWALVYVMSKSRYFTHLLLALLTPRGSGVLAVPPRTPATLAARLGMDAAELSARHELVVATQRTHGASTSLRYAQGIPDYDFEPFDSWVRFDFDSHTRTGITLWRGARTRRAGGCAVDGRATNDPSIEPPLSPAELAYQCGGAPPPCALRWQPGGLCFELPMVNWSFATGETVPGLAARAAALGYRTAAAVSGTTANVLQMGALLGFGGEERVMLRAAMVAWMVPTGDHSILEILLAAEPHMPPPFRMVAGLEDLERLWPPHMTLRASTGETFGGDEVWRSVGRRLARPAGRTLLGRLSDEARAFMQRVLADAGVEEMADEQEQHVEQHQQQEEVAVDSSRLEL
;
A
#
# COMPACT_ATOMS: atom_id res chain seq x y z
N MET A 1 -16.14 31.85 -36.00
CA MET A 1 -16.01 32.93 -35.00
C MET A 1 -16.77 32.47 -33.77
N SER A 2 -16.18 31.95 -32.70
CA SER A 2 -14.84 32.13 -32.13
C SER A 2 -14.11 30.80 -31.98
N ASP A 3 -12.93 30.74 -32.58
CA ASP A 3 -11.90 29.75 -32.29
C ASP A 3 -11.46 29.87 -30.84
N CYS A 4 -11.40 28.74 -30.13
CA CYS A 4 -10.59 28.63 -28.91
C CYS A 4 -9.54 27.56 -29.19
N HIS A 5 -8.47 28.00 -29.86
CA HIS A 5 -7.21 27.28 -29.91
C HIS A 5 -6.62 27.28 -28.49
N LEU A 6 -6.96 26.28 -27.68
CA LEU A 6 -6.12 25.93 -26.55
C LEU A 6 -4.86 25.28 -27.12
N SER A 7 -3.76 26.00 -26.98
CA SER A 7 -2.45 25.57 -27.43
C SER A 7 -2.09 24.24 -26.75
N THR A 8 -1.45 23.34 -27.49
CA THR A 8 -0.83 22.13 -26.92
C THR A 8 0.22 22.45 -25.85
N ALA A 9 0.64 23.71 -25.71
CA ALA A 9 1.53 24.18 -24.65
C ALA A 9 0.85 24.24 -23.27
N ASP A 10 -0.45 24.56 -23.20
CA ASP A 10 -1.17 24.68 -21.91
C ASP A 10 -1.42 23.31 -21.25
N CYS A 11 -1.58 22.25 -22.04
CA CYS A 11 -1.63 20.88 -21.55
C CYS A 11 -0.26 20.36 -21.10
N ASN A 12 0.84 20.88 -21.64
CA ASN A 12 2.20 20.53 -21.23
C ASN A 12 2.62 21.24 -19.92
N THR A 13 1.99 22.37 -19.57
CA THR A 13 2.16 23.01 -18.24
C THR A 13 1.40 22.31 -17.11
N LEU A 14 0.42 21.47 -17.44
CA LEU A 14 -0.17 20.48 -16.52
C LEU A 14 0.65 19.18 -16.53
N LEU A 15 1.98 19.30 -16.55
CA LEU A 15 2.86 18.25 -16.05
C LEU A 15 2.51 18.06 -14.58
N PHE A 16 1.51 17.20 -14.33
CA PHE A 16 1.20 16.66 -13.01
C PHE A 16 2.54 16.22 -12.44
N LYS A 17 3.05 16.96 -11.47
CA LYS A 17 4.34 16.71 -10.82
C LYS A 17 4.25 15.44 -10.00
N THR A 18 4.16 14.31 -10.67
CA THR A 18 4.74 13.06 -10.22
C THR A 18 6.14 13.06 -10.83
N PRO A 19 7.23 12.99 -10.05
CA PRO A 19 8.56 12.94 -10.64
C PRO A 19 8.61 11.81 -11.69
N SER A 20 9.23 12.09 -12.82
CA SER A 20 9.54 11.11 -13.87
C SER A 20 10.52 10.10 -13.27
N VAL A 21 10.00 9.06 -12.62
CA VAL A 21 10.85 8.05 -11.99
C VAL A 21 11.28 7.03 -13.05
N HIS A 22 12.28 7.41 -13.83
CA HIS A 22 13.03 6.48 -14.68
C HIS A 22 13.92 5.62 -13.78
N ILE A 23 13.47 4.41 -13.46
CA ILE A 23 14.34 3.39 -12.89
C ILE A 23 14.22 2.15 -13.77
N ASN A 24 15.36 1.76 -14.34
CA ASN A 24 15.49 0.50 -15.06
C ASN A 24 15.28 -0.66 -14.08
N ALA A 25 14.24 -1.47 -14.32
CA ALA A 25 13.91 -2.67 -13.55
C ALA A 25 14.88 -3.83 -13.85
N GLY A 26 16.18 -3.61 -13.64
CA GLY A 26 17.23 -4.61 -13.77
C GLY A 26 17.60 -5.37 -12.47
N PRO A 27 17.62 -4.75 -11.27
CA PRO A 27 18.34 -5.35 -10.14
C PRO A 27 17.52 -6.09 -9.07
N SER A 28 16.18 -5.99 -8.97
CA SER A 28 15.44 -6.70 -7.89
C SER A 28 15.47 -8.23 -8.02
N ARG A 29 15.64 -8.75 -9.24
CA ARG A 29 15.85 -10.20 -9.48
C ARG A 29 17.21 -10.70 -8.99
N ALA A 30 18.20 -9.83 -8.76
CA ALA A 30 19.54 -10.24 -8.30
C ALA A 30 19.57 -10.58 -6.80
N VAL A 31 18.70 -9.94 -6.00
CA VAL A 31 18.64 -10.08 -4.53
C VAL A 31 18.20 -11.47 -4.10
N THR A 32 17.15 -11.95 -4.74
CA THR A 32 16.52 -13.23 -4.42
C THR A 32 16.70 -14.23 -5.55
N ALA A 33 17.74 -14.06 -6.39
CA ALA A 33 17.96 -14.86 -7.58
C ALA A 33 17.94 -16.37 -7.29
N ASN A 34 18.51 -16.74 -6.14
CA ASN A 34 18.64 -18.12 -5.66
C ASN A 34 17.43 -18.62 -4.85
N LEU A 35 16.47 -17.73 -4.52
CA LEU A 35 15.24 -18.11 -3.83
C LEU A 35 14.17 -18.56 -4.83
N SER A 36 13.49 -19.66 -4.50
CA SER A 36 12.19 -20.01 -5.09
C SER A 36 11.13 -18.93 -4.79
N GLU A 37 10.03 -18.94 -5.53
CA GLU A 37 8.92 -17.99 -5.31
C GLU A 37 8.37 -18.07 -3.88
N ALA A 38 8.21 -19.29 -3.33
CA ALA A 38 7.77 -19.49 -1.96
C ALA A 38 8.73 -18.89 -0.92
N GLU A 39 10.04 -18.99 -1.15
CA GLU A 39 11.05 -18.42 -0.26
C GLU A 39 11.13 -16.90 -0.34
N ARG A 40 10.92 -16.33 -1.53
CA ARG A 40 10.80 -14.86 -1.71
C ARG A 40 9.62 -14.32 -0.89
N THR A 41 8.46 -14.96 -1.03
CA THR A 41 7.27 -14.61 -0.26
C THR A 41 7.53 -14.72 1.24
N ALA A 42 8.15 -15.81 1.70
CA ALA A 42 8.48 -15.98 3.12
C ALA A 42 9.43 -14.89 3.65
N PHE A 43 10.42 -14.48 2.84
CA PHE A 43 11.34 -13.40 3.18
C PHE A 43 10.63 -12.04 3.28
N GLU A 44 9.77 -11.69 2.32
CA GLU A 44 8.98 -10.45 2.37
C GLU A 44 8.02 -10.42 3.56
N HIS A 45 7.36 -11.55 3.86
CA HIS A 45 6.48 -11.68 5.01
C HIS A 45 7.23 -11.45 6.32
N LEU A 46 8.44 -12.02 6.47
CA LEU A 46 9.28 -11.82 7.65
C LEU A 46 9.55 -10.33 7.93
N ILE A 47 9.93 -9.57 6.89
CA ILE A 47 10.18 -8.12 7.00
C ILE A 47 8.89 -7.39 7.36
N ALA A 48 7.78 -7.72 6.69
CA ALA A 48 6.50 -7.07 6.95
C ALA A 48 5.99 -7.31 8.38
N HIS A 49 6.15 -8.51 8.91
CA HIS A 49 5.81 -8.82 10.30
C HIS A 49 6.70 -8.04 11.28
N ALA A 50 8.00 -7.95 11.00
CA ALA A 50 8.92 -7.18 11.83
C ALA A 50 8.51 -5.69 11.92
N LEU A 51 8.07 -5.10 10.80
CA LEU A 51 7.56 -3.73 10.76
C LEU A 51 6.28 -3.56 11.58
N GLY A 52 5.35 -4.51 11.50
CA GLY A 52 4.09 -4.48 12.25
C GLY A 52 4.28 -4.45 13.77
N GLU A 53 5.42 -4.91 14.28
CA GLU A 53 5.76 -4.93 15.71
C GLU A 53 6.40 -3.62 16.20
N THR A 54 6.66 -2.66 15.32
CA THR A 54 7.36 -1.42 15.68
C THR A 54 6.45 -0.40 16.34
N ALA A 55 7.02 0.43 17.21
CA ALA A 55 6.31 1.54 17.83
C ALA A 55 5.81 2.54 16.79
N ALA A 56 6.56 2.74 15.71
CA ALA A 56 6.20 3.68 14.66
C ALA A 56 4.96 3.27 13.86
N VAL A 57 4.86 1.99 13.48
CA VAL A 57 3.67 1.46 12.80
C VAL A 57 2.46 1.53 13.72
N ARG A 58 2.59 1.18 15.00
CA ARG A 58 1.50 1.36 15.98
C ARG A 58 1.08 2.81 16.11
N TRP A 59 2.04 3.72 16.18
CA TRP A 59 1.79 5.15 16.31
C TRP A 59 1.04 5.68 15.09
N VAL A 60 1.55 5.43 13.88
CA VAL A 60 0.97 5.98 12.65
C VAL A 60 -0.43 5.44 12.39
N THR A 61 -0.69 4.17 12.71
CA THR A 61 -2.03 3.57 12.63
C THR A 61 -3.04 4.30 13.53
N ARG A 62 -2.70 4.52 14.80
CA ARG A 62 -3.59 5.22 15.74
C ARG A 62 -3.80 6.68 15.32
N THR A 63 -2.74 7.37 14.94
CA THR A 63 -2.81 8.76 14.50
C THR A 63 -3.64 8.89 13.23
N PHE A 64 -3.50 7.97 12.28
CA PHE A 64 -4.29 7.98 11.05
C PHE A 64 -5.77 7.73 11.34
N ALA A 65 -6.10 6.74 12.17
CA ALA A 65 -7.48 6.46 12.59
C ALA A 65 -8.11 7.69 13.26
N ALA A 66 -7.41 8.34 14.17
CA ALA A 66 -7.89 9.52 14.87
C ALA A 66 -8.13 10.71 13.93
N ARG A 67 -7.17 11.02 13.04
CA ARG A 67 -7.31 12.12 12.07
C ARG A 67 -8.38 11.83 11.02
N LEU A 68 -8.49 10.59 10.55
CA LEU A 68 -9.55 10.16 9.63
C LEU A 68 -10.93 10.26 10.29
N ARG A 69 -11.08 9.78 11.53
CA ARG A 69 -12.33 9.91 12.30
C ARG A 69 -12.72 11.38 12.46
N ARG A 70 -11.76 12.25 12.81
CA ARG A 70 -11.99 13.69 12.92
C ARG A 70 -12.49 14.27 11.60
N PHE A 71 -11.81 13.97 10.49
CA PHE A 71 -12.22 14.40 9.15
C PHE A 71 -13.65 13.95 8.82
N VAL A 72 -14.00 12.69 9.06
CA VAL A 72 -15.34 12.16 8.76
C VAL A 72 -16.40 12.84 9.62
N VAL A 73 -16.19 12.90 10.94
CA VAL A 73 -17.20 13.40 11.89
C VAL A 73 -17.35 14.92 11.80
N GLU A 74 -16.26 15.66 11.90
CA GLU A 74 -16.32 17.13 11.82
C GLU A 74 -16.64 17.62 10.41
N GLY A 75 -16.06 17.00 9.38
CA GLY A 75 -16.37 17.32 7.99
C GLY A 75 -17.83 17.05 7.66
N ALA A 76 -18.41 15.96 8.15
CA ALA A 76 -19.84 15.70 8.02
C ALA A 76 -20.70 16.73 8.75
N ALA A 77 -20.33 17.15 9.96
CA ALA A 77 -21.04 18.19 10.68
C ALA A 77 -21.04 19.52 9.90
N LEU A 78 -19.90 19.89 9.30
CA LEU A 78 -19.77 21.05 8.41
C LEU A 78 -20.60 20.92 7.12
N ASN A 79 -20.98 19.69 6.76
CA ASN A 79 -21.82 19.30 5.64
C ASN A 79 -23.30 19.12 6.06
N GLY A 80 -23.65 19.27 7.34
CA GLY A 80 -25.02 19.09 7.86
C GLY A 80 -25.45 17.62 8.02
N SER A 81 -24.50 16.69 8.17
CA SER A 81 -24.76 15.26 8.39
C SER A 81 -24.32 14.84 9.81
N SER A 82 -25.05 13.90 10.42
CA SER A 82 -24.71 13.40 11.75
C SER A 82 -23.50 12.46 11.71
N ALA A 83 -22.78 12.36 12.83
CA ALA A 83 -21.59 11.53 12.97
C ALA A 83 -21.86 10.06 12.62
N SER A 84 -22.94 9.47 13.14
CA SER A 84 -23.29 8.07 12.91
C SER A 84 -23.57 7.77 11.43
N VAL A 85 -24.29 8.67 10.74
CA VAL A 85 -24.58 8.52 9.30
C VAL A 85 -23.30 8.66 8.48
N ALA A 86 -22.44 9.60 8.85
CA ALA A 86 -21.16 9.82 8.21
C ALA A 86 -20.24 8.60 8.33
N LEU A 87 -20.03 8.08 9.54
CA LEU A 87 -19.20 6.91 9.80
C LEU A 87 -19.71 5.69 9.02
N MET A 88 -21.02 5.44 9.05
CA MET A 88 -21.62 4.35 8.29
C MET A 88 -21.39 4.50 6.78
N ARG A 89 -21.64 5.69 6.21
CA ARG A 89 -21.39 5.93 4.78
C ARG A 89 -19.92 5.81 4.39
N ALA A 90 -19.03 6.18 5.29
CA ALA A 90 -17.61 6.23 5.00
C ALA A 90 -16.96 4.84 5.04
N PHE A 91 -17.41 4.00 5.98
CA PHE A 91 -16.80 2.72 6.30
C PHE A 91 -17.68 1.52 5.95
N THR A 92 -18.71 1.71 5.13
CA THR A 92 -19.48 0.62 4.53
C THR A 92 -19.58 0.85 3.01
N ALA A 93 -19.26 -0.19 2.25
CA ALA A 93 -19.39 -0.19 0.79
C ALA A 93 -19.86 -1.57 0.35
N ALA A 94 -20.67 -1.65 -0.71
CA ALA A 94 -21.22 -2.92 -1.21
C ALA A 94 -20.12 -3.91 -1.65
N SER A 95 -18.96 -3.39 -2.05
CA SER A 95 -17.77 -4.16 -2.43
C SER A 95 -16.94 -4.65 -1.23
N CYS A 96 -17.27 -4.22 -0.01
CA CYS A 96 -16.50 -4.51 1.21
C CYS A 96 -17.29 -5.43 2.13
N GLY A 97 -16.64 -6.49 2.59
CA GLY A 97 -17.28 -7.54 3.37
C GLY A 97 -16.26 -8.47 4.04
N PRO A 98 -16.67 -9.66 4.49
CA PRO A 98 -15.78 -10.60 5.19
C PRO A 98 -14.67 -11.16 4.30
N HIS A 99 -14.71 -10.90 2.99
CA HIS A 99 -13.61 -11.20 2.07
C HIS A 99 -12.44 -10.20 2.16
N ASN A 100 -12.59 -9.08 2.87
CA ASN A 100 -11.51 -8.12 3.10
C ASN A 100 -10.77 -8.46 4.39
N THR A 101 -9.44 -8.58 4.32
CA THR A 101 -8.56 -8.77 5.47
C THR A 101 -8.78 -7.70 6.53
N GLY A 102 -8.89 -8.06 7.81
CA GLY A 102 -8.96 -7.11 8.92
C GLY A 102 -10.34 -6.49 9.13
N TYR A 103 -11.29 -6.69 8.22
CA TYR A 103 -12.58 -6.02 8.33
C TYR A 103 -13.41 -6.64 9.46
N VAL A 104 -13.84 -5.80 10.40
CA VAL A 104 -14.61 -6.19 11.60
C VAL A 104 -16.13 -6.05 11.43
N GLY A 105 -16.56 -5.70 10.22
CA GLY A 105 -17.96 -5.61 9.85
C GLY A 105 -18.54 -4.20 9.81
N ALA A 106 -19.77 -4.14 9.29
CA ALA A 106 -20.46 -2.91 8.90
C ALA A 106 -21.37 -2.35 10.01
N SER A 107 -21.03 -2.53 11.29
CA SER A 107 -21.82 -1.98 12.40
C SER A 107 -21.15 -0.74 12.98
N LEU A 108 -21.96 0.24 13.39
CA LEU A 108 -21.44 1.47 13.97
C LEU A 108 -20.54 1.20 15.21
N PRO A 109 -20.91 0.32 16.17
CA PRO A 109 -20.04 0.02 17.31
C PRO A 109 -18.70 -0.60 16.91
N ALA A 110 -18.68 -1.48 15.89
CA ALA A 110 -17.44 -2.08 15.41
C ALA A 110 -16.53 -1.04 14.74
N ILE A 111 -17.11 -0.17 13.90
CA ILE A 111 -16.40 0.93 13.23
C ILE A 111 -15.81 1.89 14.27
N GLU A 112 -16.60 2.30 15.27
CA GLU A 112 -16.13 3.22 16.31
C GLU A 112 -15.02 2.61 17.17
N THR A 113 -15.17 1.33 17.56
CA THR A 113 -14.17 0.61 18.35
C THR A 113 -12.85 0.47 17.59
N ALA A 114 -12.91 0.10 16.31
CA ALA A 114 -11.72 -0.05 15.47
C ALA A 114 -11.02 1.30 15.24
N LEU A 115 -11.75 2.40 15.02
CA LEU A 115 -11.15 3.73 14.88
C LEU A 115 -10.56 4.26 16.20
N ALA A 116 -11.12 3.89 17.34
CA ALA A 116 -10.66 4.35 18.65
C ALA A 116 -9.46 3.56 19.18
N SER A 117 -9.46 2.24 18.96
CA SER A 117 -8.56 1.32 19.65
C SER A 117 -8.21 0.07 18.85
N GLY A 118 -8.60 0.01 17.57
CA GLY A 118 -8.38 -1.16 16.74
C GLY A 118 -6.91 -1.44 16.47
N ASN A 119 -6.63 -2.70 16.15
CA ASN A 119 -5.28 -3.10 15.76
C ASN A 119 -4.96 -2.64 14.31
N LEU A 120 -3.73 -2.94 13.87
CA LEU A 120 -3.24 -2.64 12.52
C LEU A 120 -4.22 -3.09 11.42
N ARG A 121 -4.69 -4.35 11.49
CA ARG A 121 -5.55 -4.97 10.48
C ARG A 121 -6.90 -4.27 10.44
N GLU A 122 -7.50 -4.03 11.59
CA GLU A 122 -8.83 -3.44 11.72
C GLU A 122 -8.87 -2.01 11.18
N VAL A 123 -7.90 -1.18 11.59
CA VAL A 123 -7.82 0.21 11.14
C VAL A 123 -7.61 0.28 9.63
N TRP A 124 -6.61 -0.44 9.10
CA TRP A 124 -6.32 -0.34 7.67
C TRP A 124 -7.37 -1.00 6.79
N ALA A 125 -8.08 -2.03 7.28
CA ALA A 125 -9.27 -2.53 6.61
C ALA A 125 -10.34 -1.44 6.48
N LEU A 126 -10.62 -0.65 7.53
CA LEU A 126 -11.54 0.47 7.44
C LEU A 126 -11.06 1.56 6.48
N VAL A 127 -9.76 1.87 6.47
CA VAL A 127 -9.17 2.83 5.52
C VAL A 127 -9.29 2.31 4.08
N TYR A 128 -9.13 1.01 3.86
CA TYR A 128 -9.38 0.39 2.58
C TYR A 128 -10.85 0.55 2.16
N VAL A 129 -11.81 0.28 3.05
CA VAL A 129 -13.23 0.53 2.77
C VAL A 129 -13.49 2.00 2.43
N MET A 130 -12.89 2.94 3.17
CA MET A 130 -12.97 4.38 2.86
C MET A 130 -12.48 4.70 1.44
N SER A 131 -11.37 4.08 1.02
CA SER A 131 -10.82 4.27 -0.33
C SER A 131 -11.75 3.76 -1.44
N LYS A 132 -12.64 2.81 -1.12
CA LYS A 132 -13.62 2.20 -2.04
C LYS A 132 -15.05 2.77 -1.93
N SER A 133 -15.35 3.52 -0.88
CA SER A 133 -16.68 4.15 -0.67
C SER A 133 -16.78 5.52 -1.32
N ARG A 134 -15.66 6.08 -1.80
CA ARG A 134 -15.54 7.46 -2.34
C ARG A 134 -15.86 8.56 -1.33
N TYR A 135 -16.12 8.19 -0.08
CA TYR A 135 -16.68 9.13 0.88
C TYR A 135 -15.71 10.27 1.19
N PHE A 136 -14.42 9.96 1.35
CA PHE A 136 -13.39 10.97 1.60
C PHE A 136 -13.39 12.06 0.52
N THR A 137 -13.31 11.61 -0.74
CA THR A 137 -13.27 12.40 -1.96
C THR A 137 -14.51 13.28 -2.10
N HIS A 138 -15.71 12.69 -1.99
CA HIS A 138 -16.97 13.41 -2.11
C HIS A 138 -17.19 14.41 -0.97
N LEU A 139 -16.82 14.05 0.27
CA LEU A 139 -16.95 14.97 1.39
C LEU A 139 -16.03 16.18 1.20
N LEU A 140 -14.78 15.95 0.78
CA LEU A 140 -13.82 17.02 0.54
C LEU A 140 -14.30 17.98 -0.55
N LEU A 141 -14.75 17.44 -1.69
CA LEU A 141 -15.33 18.24 -2.78
C LEU A 141 -16.54 19.05 -2.29
N ALA A 142 -17.45 18.40 -1.55
CA ALA A 142 -18.66 19.06 -1.05
C ALA A 142 -18.37 20.16 -0.02
N LEU A 143 -17.21 20.16 0.63
CA LEU A 143 -16.79 21.19 1.60
C LEU A 143 -16.08 22.37 0.93
N LEU A 144 -15.43 22.15 -0.21
CA LEU A 144 -14.68 23.15 -0.98
C LEU A 144 -15.53 23.83 -2.07
N THR A 145 -16.60 23.19 -2.53
CA THR A 145 -17.49 23.72 -3.56
C THR A 145 -18.65 24.51 -2.93
N PRO A 146 -19.07 25.65 -3.53
CA PRO A 146 -20.27 26.38 -3.09
C PRO A 146 -21.51 25.49 -3.08
N ARG A 147 -22.43 25.72 -2.14
CA ARG A 147 -23.71 24.99 -2.09
C ARG A 147 -24.89 25.92 -2.20
N GLY A 148 -25.91 25.49 -2.95
CA GLY A 148 -27.10 26.28 -3.21
C GLY A 148 -26.92 27.25 -4.37
N SER A 149 -27.97 28.00 -4.69
CA SER A 149 -27.98 29.01 -5.74
C SER A 149 -28.49 30.34 -5.21
N GLY A 150 -28.04 31.44 -5.81
CA GLY A 150 -28.47 32.79 -5.44
C GLY A 150 -28.05 33.21 -4.02
N VAL A 151 -28.92 33.95 -3.33
CA VAL A 151 -28.66 34.59 -2.03
C VAL A 151 -28.51 33.60 -0.87
N LEU A 152 -28.94 32.34 -1.07
CA LEU A 152 -28.83 31.26 -0.08
C LEU A 152 -27.56 30.42 -0.27
N ALA A 153 -26.65 30.82 -1.16
CA ALA A 153 -25.43 30.09 -1.40
C ALA A 153 -24.53 30.12 -0.15
N VAL A 154 -24.19 28.95 0.38
CA VAL A 154 -23.15 28.83 1.42
C VAL A 154 -21.80 29.05 0.72
N PRO A 155 -21.01 30.06 1.13
CA PRO A 155 -19.74 30.33 0.50
C PRO A 155 -18.80 29.13 0.66
N PRO A 156 -17.94 28.85 -0.33
CA PRO A 156 -16.98 27.76 -0.25
C PRO A 156 -16.01 28.03 0.90
N ARG A 157 -15.62 26.96 1.62
CA ARG A 157 -14.54 27.07 2.59
C ARG A 157 -13.22 27.12 1.82
N THR A 158 -12.32 27.99 2.24
CA THR A 158 -10.96 28.01 1.67
C THR A 158 -10.18 26.79 2.17
N PRO A 159 -9.20 26.28 1.38
CA PRO A 159 -8.30 25.24 1.84
C PRO A 159 -7.68 25.53 3.22
N ALA A 160 -7.22 26.77 3.45
CA ALA A 160 -6.65 27.17 4.74
C ALA A 160 -7.64 27.07 5.91
N THR A 161 -8.88 27.54 5.74
CA THR A 161 -9.89 27.46 6.82
C THR A 161 -10.34 26.04 7.10
N LEU A 162 -10.50 25.23 6.05
CA LEU A 162 -10.83 23.81 6.21
C LEU A 162 -9.69 23.05 6.89
N ALA A 163 -8.45 23.34 6.49
CA ALA A 163 -7.27 22.72 7.06
C ALA A 163 -7.09 23.00 8.55
N ALA A 164 -7.20 24.27 8.95
CA ALA A 164 -7.17 24.66 10.36
C ALA A 164 -8.27 23.96 11.16
N ARG A 165 -9.48 23.82 10.59
CA ARG A 165 -10.62 23.22 11.28
C ARG A 165 -10.50 21.71 11.45
N LEU A 166 -10.04 21.00 10.43
CA LEU A 166 -10.00 19.53 10.40
C LEU A 166 -8.64 18.95 10.78
N GLY A 167 -7.62 19.79 10.98
CA GLY A 167 -6.24 19.34 11.23
C GLY A 167 -5.61 18.73 9.98
N MET A 168 -5.89 19.30 8.81
CA MET A 168 -5.37 18.89 7.51
C MET A 168 -4.20 19.76 7.09
N ASP A 169 -3.48 19.37 6.03
CA ASP A 169 -2.45 20.22 5.42
C ASP A 169 -3.08 21.20 4.42
N ALA A 170 -2.91 22.50 4.66
CA ALA A 170 -3.49 23.54 3.81
C ALA A 170 -2.87 23.58 2.40
N ALA A 171 -1.58 23.31 2.27
CA ALA A 171 -0.86 23.36 1.00
C ALA A 171 -1.22 22.16 0.13
N GLU A 172 -1.23 20.95 0.70
CA GLU A 172 -1.66 19.72 0.02
C GLU A 172 -3.13 19.83 -0.42
N LEU A 173 -3.98 20.39 0.45
CA LEU A 173 -5.39 20.62 0.13
C LEU A 173 -5.57 21.65 -0.99
N SER A 174 -4.83 22.75 -0.96
CA SER A 174 -4.89 23.78 -2.00
C SER A 174 -4.41 23.24 -3.33
N ALA A 175 -3.26 22.55 -3.35
CA ALA A 175 -2.71 21.92 -4.55
C ALA A 175 -3.68 20.88 -5.14
N ARG A 176 -4.30 20.04 -4.31
CA ARG A 176 -5.27 19.06 -4.78
C ARG A 176 -6.56 19.71 -5.31
N HIS A 177 -7.04 20.77 -4.65
CA HIS A 177 -8.21 21.49 -5.10
C HIS A 177 -7.96 22.21 -6.44
N GLU A 178 -6.82 22.90 -6.58
CA GLU A 178 -6.42 23.56 -7.82
C GLU A 178 -6.30 22.58 -8.99
N LEU A 179 -5.66 21.43 -8.73
CA LEU A 179 -5.53 20.34 -9.69
C LEU A 179 -6.89 19.89 -10.22
N VAL A 180 -7.87 19.70 -9.34
CA VAL A 180 -9.23 19.35 -9.74
C VAL A 180 -9.92 20.47 -10.47
N VAL A 181 -9.84 21.70 -9.97
CA VAL A 181 -10.54 22.83 -10.61
C VAL A 181 -10.00 23.01 -12.03
N ALA A 182 -8.68 22.90 -12.23
CA ALA A 182 -8.06 22.88 -13.55
C ALA A 182 -8.58 21.72 -14.41
N THR A 183 -8.69 20.53 -13.82
CA THR A 183 -9.25 19.33 -14.47
C THR A 183 -10.70 19.55 -14.92
N GLN A 184 -11.57 20.06 -14.06
CA GLN A 184 -12.97 20.29 -14.36
C GLN A 184 -13.11 21.33 -15.48
N ARG A 185 -12.31 22.40 -15.46
CA ARG A 185 -12.29 23.44 -16.51
C ARG A 185 -11.94 22.92 -17.90
N THR A 186 -11.37 21.73 -18.05
CA THR A 186 -11.19 21.06 -19.37
C THR A 186 -12.51 20.55 -19.97
N HIS A 187 -13.65 21.20 -19.67
CA HIS A 187 -15.05 20.85 -19.96
C HIS A 187 -15.44 20.53 -21.43
N GLY A 188 -14.50 20.56 -22.38
CA GLY A 188 -14.70 20.03 -23.74
C GLY A 188 -14.13 18.62 -23.97
N ALA A 189 -13.28 18.11 -23.08
CA ALA A 189 -12.69 16.79 -23.17
C ALA A 189 -13.66 15.71 -22.63
N SER A 190 -13.92 14.66 -23.41
CA SER A 190 -14.68 13.50 -22.93
C SER A 190 -14.00 12.91 -21.68
N THR A 191 -14.78 12.30 -20.78
CA THR A 191 -14.20 11.59 -19.60
C THR A 191 -13.11 10.60 -19.99
N SER A 192 -13.28 9.93 -21.13
CA SER A 192 -12.29 9.03 -21.70
C SER A 192 -10.99 9.76 -22.11
N LEU A 193 -11.07 10.99 -22.63
CA LEU A 193 -9.89 11.80 -22.95
C LEU A 193 -9.19 12.30 -21.68
N ARG A 194 -9.94 12.80 -20.69
CA ARG A 194 -9.39 13.21 -19.38
C ARG A 194 -8.68 12.05 -18.70
N TYR A 195 -9.22 10.83 -18.80
CA TYR A 195 -8.59 9.62 -18.30
C TYR A 195 -7.39 9.14 -19.12
N ALA A 196 -7.44 9.20 -20.45
CA ALA A 196 -6.31 8.86 -21.32
C ALA A 196 -5.10 9.77 -21.04
N GLN A 197 -5.37 11.06 -20.77
CA GLN A 197 -4.41 12.05 -20.29
C GLN A 197 -4.18 11.95 -18.77
N GLY A 198 -5.01 11.14 -18.09
CA GLY A 198 -5.19 10.85 -16.65
C GLY A 198 -4.93 12.03 -15.76
N ILE A 199 -5.73 13.01 -16.11
CA ILE A 199 -6.12 14.10 -15.30
C ILE A 199 -7.00 13.52 -14.16
N PRO A 200 -6.62 13.71 -12.89
CA PRO A 200 -7.36 13.16 -11.76
C PRO A 200 -8.68 13.90 -11.53
N ASP A 201 -9.78 13.16 -11.33
CA ASP A 201 -11.12 13.69 -11.09
C ASP A 201 -11.56 13.31 -9.67
N TYR A 202 -12.21 14.21 -8.91
CA TYR A 202 -12.78 13.83 -7.61
C TYR A 202 -13.98 12.87 -7.77
N ASP A 203 -14.66 12.88 -8.92
CA ASP A 203 -15.82 11.99 -9.13
C ASP A 203 -15.40 10.55 -9.47
N PHE A 204 -14.11 10.34 -9.75
CA PHE A 204 -13.54 9.05 -10.11
C PHE A 204 -12.49 8.59 -9.08
N GLU A 205 -12.67 7.38 -8.56
CA GLU A 205 -11.60 6.68 -7.84
C GLU A 205 -10.50 6.29 -8.80
N PRO A 206 -9.28 6.04 -8.32
CA PRO A 206 -8.59 6.44 -7.08
C PRO A 206 -7.87 7.80 -7.19
N PHE A 207 -7.27 8.27 -6.09
CA PHE A 207 -6.44 9.48 -6.03
C PHE A 207 -5.15 9.40 -6.84
N ASP A 208 -4.74 8.19 -7.21
CA ASP A 208 -3.47 7.91 -7.85
C ASP A 208 -3.55 7.98 -9.39
N SER A 209 -2.41 8.26 -10.01
CA SER A 209 -2.27 8.30 -11.46
C SER A 209 -2.10 6.91 -12.09
N TRP A 210 -2.01 5.86 -11.27
CA TRP A 210 -1.91 4.45 -11.67
C TRP A 210 -3.26 3.81 -11.97
N VAL A 211 -4.37 4.49 -11.70
CA VAL A 211 -5.73 4.09 -12.12
C VAL A 211 -5.83 3.64 -13.57
N ARG A 212 -4.98 4.22 -14.42
CA ARG A 212 -4.81 3.93 -15.87
C ARG A 212 -4.44 2.48 -16.18
N PHE A 213 -3.93 1.80 -15.17
CA PHE A 213 -3.47 0.43 -15.19
C PHE A 213 -4.31 -0.50 -14.32
N ASP A 214 -5.35 0.02 -13.66
CA ASP A 214 -6.23 -0.77 -12.81
C ASP A 214 -7.37 -1.39 -13.64
N PHE A 215 -8.61 -1.38 -13.13
CA PHE A 215 -9.79 -1.96 -13.78
C PHE A 215 -10.49 -0.99 -14.74
N ASP A 216 -11.29 -1.58 -15.65
CA ASP A 216 -12.34 -0.86 -16.36
C ASP A 216 -13.22 -0.11 -15.36
N SER A 217 -13.66 1.09 -15.76
CA SER A 217 -14.63 1.84 -14.98
C SER A 217 -15.83 2.19 -15.82
N HIS A 218 -16.97 2.22 -15.14
CA HIS A 218 -18.27 2.44 -15.74
C HIS A 218 -19.04 3.49 -14.94
N THR A 219 -19.89 4.24 -15.63
CA THR A 219 -20.94 5.01 -14.96
C THR A 219 -21.89 4.05 -14.25
N ARG A 220 -22.71 4.60 -13.35
CA ARG A 220 -23.83 3.84 -12.75
C ARG A 220 -24.82 3.29 -13.78
N THR A 221 -24.88 3.88 -14.97
CA THR A 221 -25.72 3.44 -16.10
C THR A 221 -25.03 2.44 -17.02
N GLY A 222 -23.82 1.97 -16.66
CA GLY A 222 -23.08 0.94 -17.41
C GLY A 222 -22.25 1.48 -18.58
N ILE A 223 -22.20 2.79 -18.79
CA ILE A 223 -21.36 3.38 -19.84
C ILE A 223 -19.90 3.22 -19.42
N THR A 224 -19.10 2.54 -20.24
CA THR A 224 -17.66 2.44 -20.04
C THR A 224 -17.04 3.83 -20.11
N LEU A 225 -16.45 4.26 -19.00
CA LEU A 225 -15.71 5.49 -18.87
C LEU A 225 -14.30 5.30 -19.43
N TRP A 226 -13.69 4.16 -19.11
CA TRP A 226 -12.40 3.73 -19.63
C TRP A 226 -12.20 2.22 -19.51
N ARG A 227 -11.22 1.72 -20.27
CA ARG A 227 -10.73 0.34 -20.18
C ARG A 227 -9.45 0.29 -19.35
N GLY A 228 -9.45 -0.52 -18.29
CA GLY A 228 -8.30 -0.81 -17.46
C GLY A 228 -7.21 -1.56 -18.22
N ALA A 229 -6.04 -1.67 -17.59
CA ALA A 229 -4.97 -2.52 -18.12
C ALA A 229 -4.98 -3.93 -17.50
N ARG A 230 -5.69 -4.11 -16.36
CA ARG A 230 -5.85 -5.40 -15.69
C ARG A 230 -7.08 -6.12 -16.21
N THR A 231 -6.91 -7.36 -16.62
CA THR A 231 -8.01 -8.27 -16.93
C THR A 231 -8.07 -9.36 -15.87
N ARG A 232 -9.26 -9.77 -15.45
CA ARG A 232 -9.39 -10.89 -14.50
C ARG A 232 -9.06 -12.19 -15.23
N ARG A 233 -8.14 -12.99 -14.66
CA ARG A 233 -7.80 -14.31 -15.18
C ARG A 233 -9.02 -15.23 -15.11
N ALA A 234 -9.38 -15.83 -16.24
CA ALA A 234 -10.41 -16.85 -16.28
C ALA A 234 -9.97 -18.07 -15.46
N GLY A 235 -10.75 -18.44 -14.44
CA GLY A 235 -10.43 -19.55 -13.53
C GLY A 235 -9.75 -19.14 -12.21
N GLY A 236 -9.40 -17.87 -12.01
CA GLY A 236 -8.74 -17.39 -10.78
C GLY A 236 -7.30 -17.88 -10.62
N CYS A 237 -6.74 -17.79 -9.41
CA CYS A 237 -5.56 -18.56 -9.01
C CYS A 237 -5.96 -19.73 -8.13
N ALA A 238 -5.02 -20.64 -7.88
CA ALA A 238 -5.16 -21.60 -6.80
C ALA A 238 -5.49 -20.84 -5.50
N VAL A 239 -6.62 -21.18 -4.89
CA VAL A 239 -7.10 -20.54 -3.66
C VAL A 239 -6.60 -21.34 -2.48
N ASP A 240 -5.75 -20.72 -1.67
CA ASP A 240 -5.36 -21.31 -0.39
C ASP A 240 -6.35 -20.88 0.68
N GLY A 241 -7.34 -21.75 0.93
CA GLY A 241 -8.24 -21.57 2.06
C GLY A 241 -7.48 -21.66 3.38
N ARG A 242 -7.49 -20.59 4.17
CA ARG A 242 -6.87 -20.56 5.51
C ARG A 242 -7.93 -20.74 6.60
N ALA A 243 -7.52 -21.30 7.73
CA ALA A 243 -8.35 -21.39 8.92
C ALA A 243 -7.92 -20.35 9.96
N THR A 244 -8.81 -19.99 10.90
CA THR A 244 -8.53 -18.98 11.92
C THR A 244 -7.38 -19.33 12.89
N ASN A 245 -6.95 -20.58 12.92
CA ASN A 245 -5.82 -21.06 13.71
C ASN A 245 -4.54 -21.28 12.88
N ASP A 246 -4.52 -20.85 11.61
CA ASP A 246 -3.32 -20.93 10.78
C ASP A 246 -2.20 -20.04 11.37
N PRO A 247 -1.05 -20.63 11.77
CA PRO A 247 0.03 -19.91 12.42
C PRO A 247 0.77 -18.93 11.49
N SER A 248 0.56 -19.01 10.18
CA SER A 248 1.10 -18.06 9.21
C SER A 248 0.36 -16.72 9.19
N ILE A 249 -0.80 -16.62 9.87
CA ILE A 249 -1.57 -15.38 9.94
C ILE A 249 -0.97 -14.47 11.01
N GLU A 250 -0.14 -13.55 10.54
CA GLU A 250 0.44 -12.50 11.37
C GLU A 250 0.16 -11.12 10.75
N PRO A 251 -0.15 -10.08 11.55
CA PRO A 251 -0.42 -10.17 12.99
C PRO A 251 -1.70 -10.98 13.27
N PRO A 252 -1.86 -11.56 14.49
CA PRO A 252 -2.99 -12.41 14.82
C PRO A 252 -4.35 -11.74 14.61
N LEU A 253 -5.36 -12.54 14.28
CA LEU A 253 -6.75 -12.10 14.15
C LEU A 253 -7.25 -11.60 15.51
N SER A 254 -7.90 -10.43 15.54
CA SER A 254 -8.54 -9.94 16.76
C SER A 254 -9.81 -10.76 17.07
N PRO A 255 -10.32 -10.72 18.31
CA PRO A 255 -11.62 -11.32 18.63
C PRO A 255 -12.77 -10.80 17.74
N ALA A 256 -12.73 -9.52 17.36
CA ALA A 256 -13.73 -8.92 16.49
C ALA A 256 -13.63 -9.43 15.04
N GLU A 257 -12.40 -9.49 14.49
CA GLU A 257 -12.16 -10.06 13.16
C GLU A 257 -12.53 -11.55 13.14
N LEU A 258 -12.15 -12.33 14.15
CA LEU A 258 -12.53 -13.74 14.30
C LEU A 258 -14.05 -13.94 14.28
N ALA A 259 -14.78 -13.18 15.10
CA ALA A 259 -16.24 -13.26 15.16
C ALA A 259 -16.88 -12.94 13.81
N TYR A 260 -16.36 -11.92 13.10
CA TYR A 260 -16.87 -11.52 11.80
C TYR A 260 -16.55 -12.55 10.69
N GLN A 261 -15.33 -13.09 10.68
CA GLN A 261 -14.87 -14.11 9.73
C GLN A 261 -15.64 -15.43 9.91
N CYS A 262 -15.86 -15.88 11.14
CA CYS A 262 -16.61 -17.11 11.41
C CYS A 262 -18.12 -16.94 11.28
N GLY A 263 -18.64 -15.71 11.25
CA GLY A 263 -20.08 -15.42 11.19
C GLY A 263 -20.88 -16.12 12.29
N GLY A 264 -20.32 -16.15 13.51
CA GLY A 264 -20.94 -16.75 14.69
C GLY A 264 -20.58 -18.21 14.97
N ALA A 265 -19.89 -18.91 14.07
CA ALA A 265 -19.34 -20.24 14.38
C ALA A 265 -18.14 -20.15 15.36
N PRO A 266 -17.93 -21.12 16.26
CA PRO A 266 -16.75 -21.15 17.10
C PRO A 266 -15.48 -21.42 16.27
N PRO A 267 -14.33 -20.79 16.58
CA PRO A 267 -13.06 -21.12 15.95
C PRO A 267 -12.57 -22.53 16.39
N PRO A 268 -11.80 -23.24 15.55
CA PRO A 268 -11.30 -22.82 14.25
C PRO A 268 -12.38 -22.87 13.16
N CYS A 269 -12.40 -21.86 12.29
CA CYS A 269 -13.31 -21.79 11.14
C CYS A 269 -12.53 -21.43 9.88
N ALA A 270 -13.07 -21.78 8.71
CA ALA A 270 -12.50 -21.33 7.44
C ALA A 270 -12.66 -19.80 7.31
N LEU A 271 -11.57 -19.14 6.96
CA LEU A 271 -11.56 -17.71 6.68
C LEU A 271 -12.35 -17.42 5.39
N ARG A 272 -13.12 -16.34 5.41
CA ARG A 272 -13.93 -15.89 4.27
C ARG A 272 -13.14 -14.99 3.33
N TRP A 273 -12.09 -14.35 3.84
CA TRP A 273 -11.07 -13.72 3.02
C TRP A 273 -10.11 -14.79 2.50
N GLN A 274 -9.91 -14.78 1.18
CA GLN A 274 -9.17 -15.80 0.44
C GLN A 274 -8.03 -15.11 -0.31
N PRO A 275 -6.81 -15.06 0.26
CA PRO A 275 -5.63 -14.61 -0.46
C PRO A 275 -5.51 -15.35 -1.80
N GLY A 276 -5.22 -14.63 -2.89
CA GLY A 276 -5.16 -15.21 -4.23
C GLY A 276 -6.51 -15.57 -4.88
N GLY A 277 -7.64 -15.33 -4.21
CA GLY A 277 -8.98 -15.56 -4.78
C GLY A 277 -9.31 -14.70 -6.01
N LEU A 278 -8.58 -13.60 -6.18
CA LEU A 278 -8.63 -12.74 -7.35
C LEU A 278 -7.25 -12.68 -8.00
N CYS A 279 -7.17 -13.14 -9.24
CA CYS A 279 -5.97 -13.03 -10.04
C CYS A 279 -6.23 -12.26 -11.32
N PHE A 280 -5.26 -11.43 -11.64
CA PHE A 280 -5.34 -10.49 -12.75
C PHE A 280 -4.16 -10.72 -13.67
N GLU A 281 -4.43 -10.65 -14.97
CA GLU A 281 -3.43 -10.58 -16.01
C GLU A 281 -3.22 -9.11 -16.37
N LEU A 282 -1.96 -8.76 -16.61
CA LEU A 282 -1.56 -7.48 -17.15
C LEU A 282 -0.97 -7.75 -18.53
N PRO A 283 -1.75 -7.66 -19.62
CA PRO A 283 -1.24 -7.97 -20.94
C PRO A 283 -0.16 -6.95 -21.30
N MET A 284 1.05 -7.43 -21.55
CA MET A 284 2.21 -6.58 -21.86
C MET A 284 2.09 -5.89 -23.22
N VAL A 285 1.43 -6.56 -24.16
CA VAL A 285 1.18 -6.11 -25.53
C VAL A 285 -0.28 -5.68 -25.70
N ASN A 286 -0.58 -4.97 -26.77
CA ASN A 286 -1.95 -4.56 -27.11
C ASN A 286 -2.85 -5.79 -27.22
N TRP A 287 -4.09 -5.67 -26.75
CA TRP A 287 -5.09 -6.73 -26.90
C TRP A 287 -6.40 -6.16 -27.42
N SER A 288 -7.16 -7.02 -28.07
CA SER A 288 -8.47 -6.68 -28.61
C SER A 288 -9.55 -7.37 -27.80
N PHE A 289 -10.59 -6.62 -27.45
CA PHE A 289 -11.82 -7.17 -26.88
C PHE A 289 -12.63 -7.89 -27.97
N ALA A 290 -13.56 -8.75 -27.56
CA ALA A 290 -14.50 -9.42 -28.48
C ALA A 290 -15.36 -8.44 -29.31
N THR A 291 -15.45 -7.18 -28.87
CA THR A 291 -16.10 -6.07 -29.57
C THR A 291 -15.26 -5.51 -30.73
N GLY A 292 -14.03 -6.00 -30.94
CA GLY A 292 -13.08 -5.48 -31.93
C GLY A 292 -12.28 -4.25 -31.47
N GLU A 293 -12.62 -3.68 -30.31
CA GLU A 293 -11.89 -2.58 -29.69
C GLU A 293 -10.49 -3.06 -29.26
N THR A 294 -9.44 -2.36 -29.70
CA THR A 294 -8.05 -2.67 -29.30
C THR A 294 -7.55 -1.65 -28.31
N VAL A 295 -7.00 -2.11 -27.19
CA VAL A 295 -6.42 -1.26 -26.17
C VAL A 295 -4.91 -1.47 -26.04
N PRO A 296 -4.13 -0.42 -25.76
CA PRO A 296 -2.69 -0.56 -25.60
C PRO A 296 -2.33 -1.44 -24.39
N GLY A 297 -1.30 -2.27 -24.54
CA GLY A 297 -0.73 -3.11 -23.49
C GLY A 297 -0.04 -2.31 -22.37
N LEU A 298 0.30 -2.96 -21.25
CA LEU A 298 1.03 -2.35 -20.14
C LEU A 298 2.30 -1.64 -20.62
N ALA A 299 3.07 -2.24 -21.53
CA ALA A 299 4.32 -1.66 -22.02
C ALA A 299 4.09 -0.36 -22.80
N ALA A 300 3.11 -0.36 -23.71
CA ALA A 300 2.78 0.81 -24.51
C ALA A 300 2.20 1.95 -23.66
N ARG A 301 1.30 1.63 -22.70
CA ARG A 301 0.74 2.61 -21.77
C ARG A 301 1.80 3.19 -20.83
N ALA A 302 2.67 2.36 -20.30
CA ALA A 302 3.74 2.80 -19.41
C ALA A 302 4.72 3.72 -20.14
N ALA A 303 5.16 3.34 -21.34
CA ALA A 303 6.06 4.14 -22.17
C ALA A 303 5.45 5.52 -22.52
N ALA A 304 4.18 5.57 -22.93
CA ALA A 304 3.50 6.82 -23.27
C ALA A 304 3.36 7.79 -22.08
N LEU A 305 3.39 7.27 -20.85
CA LEU A 305 3.20 8.03 -19.62
C LEU A 305 4.51 8.27 -18.84
N GLY A 306 5.64 7.77 -19.34
CA GLY A 306 6.92 7.81 -18.63
C GLY A 306 6.94 6.95 -17.36
N TYR A 307 6.11 5.90 -17.30
CA TYR A 307 5.99 4.99 -16.17
C TYR A 307 6.82 3.72 -16.38
N ARG A 308 7.13 3.02 -15.29
CA ARG A 308 7.81 1.72 -15.35
C ARG A 308 6.84 0.62 -15.78
N THR A 309 7.35 -0.37 -16.49
CA THR A 309 6.68 -1.66 -16.73
C THR A 309 6.98 -2.62 -15.58
N ALA A 310 6.49 -2.29 -14.37
CA ALA A 310 6.50 -3.21 -13.23
C ALA A 310 5.12 -3.86 -13.09
N ALA A 311 5.10 -5.09 -12.57
CA ALA A 311 3.84 -5.73 -12.19
C ALA A 311 3.09 -4.80 -11.21
N ALA A 312 1.81 -4.56 -11.51
CA ALA A 312 0.79 -3.87 -10.73
C ALA A 312 1.26 -2.95 -9.57
N VAL A 313 1.34 -1.63 -9.79
CA VAL A 313 1.51 -0.70 -8.65
C VAL A 313 0.30 -0.74 -7.70
N SER A 314 0.53 -0.66 -6.38
CA SER A 314 -0.51 -0.68 -5.35
C SER A 314 -1.32 0.63 -5.32
N GLY A 315 -2.49 0.65 -5.97
CA GLY A 315 -3.41 1.80 -5.90
C GLY A 315 -3.89 2.10 -4.47
N THR A 316 -4.07 1.05 -3.64
CA THR A 316 -4.40 1.21 -2.21
C THR A 316 -3.32 2.02 -1.48
N THR A 317 -2.04 1.68 -1.68
CA THR A 317 -0.93 2.42 -1.05
C THR A 317 -0.91 3.88 -1.46
N ALA A 318 -1.03 4.16 -2.76
CA ALA A 318 -1.01 5.53 -3.28
C ALA A 318 -2.20 6.36 -2.74
N ASN A 319 -3.39 5.76 -2.66
CA ASN A 319 -4.55 6.39 -2.02
C ASN A 319 -4.32 6.73 -0.55
N VAL A 320 -3.78 5.78 0.22
CA VAL A 320 -3.51 5.98 1.65
C VAL A 320 -2.49 7.09 1.85
N LEU A 321 -1.45 7.17 1.04
CA LEU A 321 -0.42 8.21 1.15
C LEU A 321 -0.93 9.58 0.72
N GLN A 322 -1.78 9.66 -0.32
CA GLN A 322 -2.44 10.92 -0.68
C GLN A 322 -3.42 11.38 0.40
N MET A 323 -4.22 10.46 0.96
CA MET A 323 -5.09 10.76 2.10
C MET A 323 -4.27 11.20 3.31
N GLY A 324 -3.14 10.55 3.58
CA GLY A 324 -2.21 10.92 4.63
C GLY A 324 -1.67 12.34 4.45
N ALA A 325 -1.20 12.69 3.25
CA ALA A 325 -0.76 14.04 2.94
C ALA A 325 -1.86 15.08 3.22
N LEU A 326 -3.09 14.82 2.75
CA LEU A 326 -4.24 15.68 3.01
C LEU A 326 -4.58 15.76 4.52
N LEU A 327 -4.46 14.66 5.26
CA LEU A 327 -4.67 14.60 6.71
C LEU A 327 -3.48 15.15 7.53
N GLY A 328 -2.54 15.84 6.91
CA GLY A 328 -1.44 16.51 7.60
C GLY A 328 -0.27 15.62 7.98
N PHE A 329 -0.11 14.46 7.35
CA PHE A 329 1.08 13.61 7.54
C PHE A 329 2.24 14.17 6.73
N GLY A 330 3.29 14.59 7.44
CA GLY A 330 4.53 15.09 6.85
C GLY A 330 5.35 14.00 6.16
N GLY A 331 6.45 14.38 5.52
CA GLY A 331 7.28 13.46 4.73
C GLY A 331 7.73 12.21 5.49
N GLU A 332 8.25 12.37 6.71
CA GLU A 332 8.70 11.25 7.55
C GLU A 332 7.53 10.40 8.08
N GLU A 333 6.40 11.02 8.42
CA GLU A 333 5.22 10.27 8.83
C GLU A 333 4.63 9.47 7.65
N ARG A 334 4.78 9.95 6.40
CA ARG A 334 4.44 9.20 5.20
C ARG A 334 5.36 7.99 4.97
N VAL A 335 6.60 8.04 5.41
CA VAL A 335 7.47 6.85 5.47
C VAL A 335 6.90 5.80 6.44
N MET A 336 6.42 6.24 7.61
CA MET A 336 5.75 5.35 8.57
C MET A 336 4.45 4.77 7.98
N LEU A 337 3.67 5.56 7.25
CA LEU A 337 2.46 5.08 6.56
C LEU A 337 2.80 3.99 5.54
N ARG A 338 3.85 4.16 4.74
CA ARG A 338 4.33 3.11 3.82
C ARG A 338 4.74 1.84 4.56
N ALA A 339 5.44 1.95 5.69
CA ALA A 339 5.78 0.81 6.52
C ALA A 339 4.53 0.09 7.07
N ALA A 340 3.50 0.84 7.46
CA ALA A 340 2.23 0.29 7.90
C ALA A 340 1.47 -0.43 6.77
N MET A 341 1.56 0.06 5.53
CA MET A 341 1.03 -0.62 4.33
C MET A 341 1.74 -1.94 4.08
N VAL A 342 3.07 -1.98 4.17
CA VAL A 342 3.86 -3.22 4.08
C VAL A 342 3.43 -4.21 5.17
N ALA A 343 3.39 -3.76 6.42
CA ALA A 343 3.03 -4.58 7.57
C ALA A 343 1.60 -5.13 7.52
N TRP A 344 0.70 -4.49 6.78
CA TRP A 344 -0.69 -4.93 6.63
C TRP A 344 -0.90 -5.83 5.40
N MET A 345 -0.48 -5.41 4.20
CA MET A 345 -0.88 -6.06 2.94
C MET A 345 0.05 -7.19 2.49
N VAL A 346 1.32 -7.18 2.91
CA VAL A 346 2.27 -8.23 2.52
C VAL A 346 1.96 -9.55 3.22
N PRO A 347 1.80 -9.61 4.56
CA PRO A 347 1.47 -10.84 5.26
C PRO A 347 0.21 -11.57 4.79
N THR A 348 -0.69 -10.79 4.21
CA THR A 348 -2.02 -11.20 3.78
C THR A 348 -2.00 -11.72 2.35
N GLY A 349 -0.85 -11.70 1.67
CA GLY A 349 -0.69 -12.06 0.27
C GLY A 349 -1.44 -11.13 -0.69
N ASP A 350 -1.72 -9.90 -0.26
CA ASP A 350 -2.48 -8.92 -1.05
C ASP A 350 -1.56 -8.08 -1.96
N HIS A 351 -0.34 -7.80 -1.50
CA HIS A 351 0.69 -7.06 -2.23
C HIS A 351 2.10 -7.55 -1.89
N SER A 352 3.07 -7.30 -2.76
CA SER A 352 4.51 -7.41 -2.48
C SER A 352 5.10 -6.10 -1.94
N ILE A 353 6.26 -6.18 -1.30
CA ILE A 353 7.00 -4.99 -0.83
C ILE A 353 7.28 -4.03 -2.00
N LEU A 354 7.68 -4.57 -3.16
CA LEU A 354 8.02 -3.78 -4.33
C LEU A 354 6.82 -2.96 -4.85
N GLU A 355 5.63 -3.56 -4.93
CA GLU A 355 4.41 -2.86 -5.39
C GLU A 355 4.04 -1.68 -4.48
N ILE A 356 4.27 -1.83 -3.18
CA ILE A 356 4.05 -0.79 -2.17
C ILE A 356 5.11 0.31 -2.28
N LEU A 357 6.39 -0.04 -2.42
CA LEU A 357 7.48 0.94 -2.62
C LEU A 357 7.24 1.77 -3.89
N LEU A 358 6.88 1.14 -5.01
CA LEU A 358 6.58 1.81 -6.27
C LEU A 358 5.40 2.78 -6.15
N ALA A 359 4.35 2.39 -5.43
CA ALA A 359 3.19 3.23 -5.20
C ALA A 359 3.51 4.42 -4.29
N ALA A 360 4.41 4.22 -3.33
CA ALA A 360 4.78 5.23 -2.35
C ALA A 360 5.72 6.30 -2.89
N GLU A 361 6.52 5.95 -3.91
CA GLU A 361 7.62 6.78 -4.42
C GLU A 361 7.29 8.26 -4.65
N PRO A 362 6.14 8.64 -5.26
CA PRO A 362 5.78 10.05 -5.45
C PRO A 362 5.63 10.84 -4.15
N HIS A 363 5.36 10.15 -3.05
CA HIS A 363 5.07 10.73 -1.74
C HIS A 363 6.28 10.68 -0.79
N MET A 364 7.38 10.04 -1.20
CA MET A 364 8.58 9.86 -0.37
C MET A 364 9.53 11.07 -0.48
N PRO A 365 9.96 11.65 0.66
CA PRO A 365 11.05 12.61 0.66
C PRO A 365 12.40 11.89 0.43
N PRO A 366 13.41 12.54 -0.15
CA PRO A 366 14.79 12.09 0.00
C PRO A 366 15.12 11.96 1.50
N PRO A 367 15.85 10.92 1.96
CA PRO A 367 16.49 9.85 1.18
C PRO A 367 15.67 8.55 1.11
N PHE A 368 14.37 8.57 1.34
CA PHE A 368 13.48 7.39 1.39
C PHE A 368 12.94 6.96 0.03
N ARG A 369 13.36 7.66 -1.02
CA ARG A 369 13.06 7.35 -2.42
C ARG A 369 13.81 6.10 -2.86
N MET A 370 13.17 5.30 -3.71
CA MET A 370 13.78 4.14 -4.34
C MET A 370 15.01 4.54 -5.16
N VAL A 371 16.06 3.74 -5.10
CA VAL A 371 17.33 3.95 -5.81
C VAL A 371 17.68 2.79 -6.76
N ALA A 372 16.84 1.75 -6.78
CA ALA A 372 16.97 0.51 -7.53
C ALA A 372 17.99 -0.47 -6.93
N GLY A 373 17.55 -1.68 -6.64
CA GLY A 373 18.43 -2.80 -6.27
C GLY A 373 18.32 -3.16 -4.79
N LEU A 374 19.38 -3.74 -4.23
CA LEU A 374 19.42 -4.19 -2.83
C LEU A 374 19.04 -3.07 -1.85
N GLU A 375 19.53 -1.86 -2.14
CA GLU A 375 19.29 -0.67 -1.32
C GLU A 375 17.81 -0.29 -1.20
N ASP A 376 16.91 -0.72 -2.10
CA ASP A 376 15.47 -0.40 -2.00
C ASP A 376 14.86 -0.93 -0.69
N LEU A 377 15.39 -2.04 -0.15
CA LEU A 377 14.99 -2.58 1.15
C LEU A 377 15.42 -1.66 2.31
N GLU A 378 16.65 -1.12 2.27
CA GLU A 378 17.09 -0.09 3.22
C GLU A 378 16.26 1.19 3.10
N ARG A 379 15.78 1.53 1.89
CA ARG A 379 14.90 2.70 1.69
C ARG A 379 13.56 2.54 2.40
N LEU A 380 13.11 1.32 2.71
CA LEU A 380 11.90 1.08 3.49
C LEU A 380 12.00 1.74 4.87
N TRP A 381 13.17 1.65 5.49
CA TRP A 381 13.54 2.39 6.69
C TRP A 381 15.07 2.41 6.87
N PRO A 382 15.79 3.52 6.63
CA PRO A 382 17.25 3.53 6.74
C PRO A 382 17.71 3.24 8.19
N PRO A 383 18.66 2.31 8.42
CA PRO A 383 19.03 1.86 9.77
C PRO A 383 19.53 2.98 10.69
N HIS A 384 20.29 3.91 10.13
CA HIS A 384 20.95 5.00 10.85
C HIS A 384 20.07 6.24 11.01
N MET A 385 18.81 6.21 10.56
CA MET A 385 17.91 7.36 10.64
C MET A 385 16.92 7.25 11.79
N THR A 386 16.64 8.39 12.40
CA THR A 386 15.54 8.57 13.34
C THR A 386 14.46 9.39 12.66
N LEU A 387 13.27 8.82 12.52
CA LEU A 387 12.09 9.55 12.05
C LEU A 387 11.44 10.31 13.19
N ARG A 388 10.90 11.48 12.91
CA ARG A 388 10.23 12.36 13.85
C ARG A 388 8.80 12.62 13.40
N ALA A 389 7.86 12.29 14.28
CA ALA A 389 6.46 12.65 14.11
C ALA A 389 6.23 14.14 14.40
N SER A 390 5.15 14.68 13.84
CA SER A 390 4.66 16.05 14.09
C SER A 390 4.33 16.31 15.57
N THR A 391 4.07 15.26 16.35
CA THR A 391 3.87 15.30 17.80
C THR A 391 5.18 15.42 18.59
N GLY A 392 6.33 15.27 17.94
CA GLY A 392 7.66 15.26 18.56
C GLY A 392 8.18 13.88 18.94
N GLU A 393 7.37 12.82 18.84
CA GLU A 393 7.81 11.43 19.04
C GLU A 393 8.83 11.03 17.96
N THR A 394 9.81 10.21 18.36
CA THR A 394 10.91 9.78 17.49
C THR A 394 11.01 8.27 17.41
N PHE A 395 11.36 7.75 16.22
CA PHE A 395 11.41 6.32 15.93
C PHE A 395 12.70 5.99 15.17
N GLY A 396 13.58 5.22 15.80
CA GLY A 396 14.87 4.82 15.23
C GLY A 396 14.73 3.67 14.22
N GLY A 397 15.51 3.71 13.14
CA GLY A 397 15.57 2.63 12.16
C GLY A 397 16.21 1.35 12.67
N ASP A 398 17.06 1.46 13.67
CA ASP A 398 17.58 0.35 14.43
C ASP A 398 16.48 -0.50 15.08
N GLU A 399 15.35 0.08 15.52
CA GLU A 399 14.20 -0.68 16.02
C GLU A 399 13.66 -1.68 14.99
N VAL A 400 13.49 -1.20 13.74
CA VAL A 400 12.98 -2.00 12.61
C VAL A 400 13.93 -3.15 12.31
N TRP A 401 15.20 -2.84 12.09
CA TRP A 401 16.17 -3.85 11.66
C TRP A 401 16.60 -4.78 12.79
N ARG A 402 16.57 -4.35 14.05
CA ARG A 402 16.66 -5.28 15.19
C ARG A 402 15.49 -6.25 15.22
N SER A 403 14.28 -5.81 14.87
CA SER A 403 13.12 -6.69 14.76
C SER A 403 13.28 -7.72 13.64
N VAL A 404 13.74 -7.27 12.46
CA VAL A 404 14.07 -8.15 11.32
C VAL A 404 15.16 -9.16 11.70
N GLY A 405 16.25 -8.70 12.32
CA GLY A 405 17.36 -9.53 12.78
C GLY A 405 16.94 -10.62 13.75
N ARG A 406 16.09 -10.30 14.74
CA ARG A 406 15.54 -11.31 15.67
C ARG A 406 14.74 -12.40 14.96
N ARG A 407 14.03 -12.06 13.87
CA ARG A 407 13.28 -13.05 13.09
C ARG A 407 14.19 -13.87 12.18
N LEU A 408 15.19 -13.24 11.56
CA LEU A 408 16.22 -13.94 10.78
C LEU A 408 17.04 -14.90 11.65
N ALA A 409 17.30 -14.56 12.91
CA ALA A 409 18.03 -15.42 13.85
C ALA A 409 17.35 -16.76 14.16
N ARG A 410 16.07 -16.94 13.82
CA ARG A 410 15.34 -18.22 14.00
C ARG A 410 15.75 -19.23 12.91
N PRO A 411 15.61 -20.55 13.13
CA PRO A 411 16.05 -21.57 12.16
C PRO A 411 15.53 -21.36 10.72
N ALA A 412 14.24 -21.03 10.57
CA ALA A 412 13.65 -20.76 9.27
C ALA A 412 14.23 -19.49 8.61
N GLY A 413 14.50 -18.45 9.41
CA GLY A 413 15.14 -17.22 8.95
C GLY A 413 16.60 -17.42 8.55
N ARG A 414 17.37 -18.21 9.33
CA ARG A 414 18.74 -18.61 9.01
C ARG A 414 18.82 -19.35 7.69
N THR A 415 17.88 -20.28 7.48
CA THR A 415 17.77 -21.03 6.23
C THR A 415 17.52 -20.10 5.04
N LEU A 416 16.61 -19.14 5.18
CA LEU A 416 16.35 -18.15 4.13
C LEU A 416 17.57 -17.27 3.85
N LEU A 417 18.26 -16.79 4.90
CA LEU A 417 19.45 -15.96 4.78
C LEU A 417 20.60 -16.70 4.05
N GLY A 418 20.82 -17.97 4.38
CA GLY A 418 21.82 -18.83 3.73
C GLY A 418 21.51 -19.14 2.26
N ARG A 419 20.26 -18.98 1.83
CA ARG A 419 19.83 -19.18 0.43
C ARG A 419 19.80 -17.92 -0.41
N LEU A 420 20.03 -16.74 0.19
CA LEU A 420 20.23 -15.51 -0.57
C LEU A 420 21.50 -15.60 -1.43
N SER A 421 21.58 -14.79 -2.49
CA SER A 421 22.85 -14.58 -3.20
C SER A 421 23.89 -13.97 -2.26
N ASP A 422 25.18 -14.20 -2.53
CA ASP A 422 26.25 -13.72 -1.64
C ASP A 422 26.20 -12.19 -1.47
N GLU A 423 25.90 -11.47 -2.55
CA GLU A 423 25.71 -10.01 -2.54
C GLU A 423 24.54 -9.60 -1.63
N ALA A 424 23.41 -10.31 -1.70
CA ALA A 424 22.24 -10.03 -0.88
C ALA A 424 22.44 -10.42 0.59
N ARG A 425 23.16 -11.51 0.84
CA ARG A 425 23.53 -11.95 2.19
C ARG A 425 24.45 -10.92 2.84
N ALA A 426 25.52 -10.52 2.15
CA ALA A 426 26.45 -9.49 2.62
C ALA A 426 25.72 -8.16 2.87
N PHE A 427 24.82 -7.77 1.97
CA PHE A 427 23.97 -6.60 2.16
C PHE A 427 23.13 -6.70 3.44
N MET A 428 22.38 -7.79 3.61
CA MET A 428 21.55 -7.99 4.80
C MET A 428 22.37 -8.03 6.09
N GLN A 429 23.54 -8.67 6.08
CA GLN A 429 24.45 -8.69 7.23
C GLN A 429 24.92 -7.28 7.60
N ARG A 430 25.28 -6.42 6.62
CA ARG A 430 25.62 -5.01 6.91
C ARG A 430 24.45 -4.25 7.52
N VAL A 431 23.24 -4.38 6.95
CA VAL A 431 22.04 -3.72 7.47
C VAL A 431 21.75 -4.11 8.92
N LEU A 432 21.91 -5.38 9.24
CA LEU A 432 21.74 -5.91 10.59
C LEU A 432 22.84 -5.43 11.54
N ALA A 433 24.11 -5.41 11.08
CA ALA A 433 25.23 -4.91 11.85
C ALA A 433 25.09 -3.40 12.16
N ASP A 434 24.66 -2.58 11.19
CA ASP A 434 24.37 -1.16 11.38
C ASP A 434 23.25 -0.92 12.41
N ALA A 435 22.34 -1.89 12.56
CA ALA A 435 21.28 -1.87 13.57
C ALA A 435 21.72 -2.41 14.94
N GLY A 436 22.99 -2.83 15.09
CA GLY A 436 23.54 -3.41 16.30
C GLY A 436 23.09 -4.85 16.57
N VAL A 437 22.73 -5.61 15.53
CA VAL A 437 22.47 -7.06 15.63
C VAL A 437 23.80 -7.79 15.40
N GLU A 438 24.22 -8.62 16.37
CA GLU A 438 25.44 -9.42 16.24
C GLU A 438 25.40 -10.34 15.02
N GLU A 439 26.59 -10.61 14.46
CA GLU A 439 26.77 -11.44 13.28
C GLU A 439 26.14 -12.82 13.52
N MET A 440 25.20 -13.19 12.65
CA MET A 440 24.59 -14.51 12.71
C MET A 440 25.59 -15.52 12.17
N ALA A 441 26.35 -16.17 13.07
CA ALA A 441 27.33 -17.18 12.69
C ALA A 441 26.72 -18.24 11.76
N ASP A 442 27.42 -18.53 10.66
CA ASP A 442 27.07 -19.60 9.73
C ASP A 442 27.31 -20.95 10.41
N GLU A 443 26.27 -21.55 11.00
CA GLU A 443 26.31 -22.93 11.50
C GLU A 443 26.53 -23.97 10.38
N GLN A 444 26.56 -23.54 9.10
CA GLN A 444 26.89 -24.42 7.97
C GLN A 444 28.37 -24.85 7.95
N GLU A 445 29.31 -24.04 8.44
CA GLU A 445 30.73 -24.46 8.48
C GLU A 445 31.03 -25.39 9.66
N GLN A 446 30.32 -25.26 10.78
CA GLN A 446 30.54 -26.14 11.94
C GLN A 446 30.13 -27.59 11.68
N HIS A 447 29.10 -27.84 10.85
CA HIS A 447 28.70 -29.21 10.49
C HIS A 447 29.64 -29.87 9.48
N VAL A 448 30.35 -29.10 8.64
CA VAL A 448 31.34 -29.65 7.70
C VAL A 448 32.66 -29.94 8.42
N GLU A 449 33.11 -29.06 9.31
CA GLU A 449 34.31 -29.32 10.13
C GLU A 449 34.09 -30.44 11.16
N GLN A 450 32.90 -30.56 11.77
CA GLN A 450 32.60 -31.69 12.65
C GLN A 450 32.48 -33.01 11.91
N HIS A 451 31.97 -33.03 10.66
CA HIS A 451 31.97 -34.25 9.85
C HIS A 451 33.38 -34.64 9.38
N GLN A 452 34.24 -33.68 9.02
CA GLN A 452 35.64 -33.97 8.68
C GLN A 452 36.45 -34.43 9.89
N GLN A 453 36.24 -33.85 11.08
CA GLN A 453 36.88 -34.34 12.32
C GLN A 453 36.36 -35.72 12.75
N GLN A 454 35.08 -36.04 12.52
CA GLN A 454 34.56 -37.39 12.79
C GLN A 454 35.05 -38.43 11.78
N GLU A 455 35.25 -38.07 10.51
CA GLU A 455 35.85 -38.97 9.51
C GLU A 455 37.36 -39.19 9.76
N GLU A 456 38.12 -38.17 10.17
CA GLU A 456 39.54 -38.36 10.53
C GLU A 456 39.73 -39.26 11.78
N VAL A 457 38.86 -39.16 12.78
CA VAL A 457 38.92 -40.02 13.99
C VAL A 457 38.47 -41.47 13.69
N ALA A 458 37.58 -41.67 12.70
CA ALA A 458 37.15 -43.00 12.27
C ALA A 458 38.21 -43.74 11.43
N VAL A 459 39.07 -43.01 10.70
CA VAL A 459 40.15 -43.62 9.89
C VAL A 459 41.35 -44.04 10.76
N ASP A 460 41.59 -43.39 11.89
CA ASP A 460 42.71 -43.74 12.79
C ASP A 460 42.38 -44.92 13.74
N SER A 461 41.10 -45.18 14.02
CA SER A 461 40.65 -46.28 14.88
C SER A 461 40.56 -47.64 14.17
N SER A 462 40.73 -47.69 12.85
CA SER A 462 40.71 -48.94 12.06
C SER A 462 42.10 -49.51 11.74
N ARG A 463 43.17 -48.96 12.34
CA ARG A 463 44.57 -49.40 12.15
C ARG A 463 45.22 -50.13 13.32
N LEU A 464 44.44 -50.48 14.35
CA LEU A 464 44.94 -51.12 15.57
C LEU A 464 44.21 -52.42 15.94
N GLU A 465 43.83 -53.24 14.96
CA GLU A 465 43.54 -54.66 15.21
C GLU A 465 43.99 -55.50 14.01
N LEU A 466 45.25 -55.98 14.05
CA LEU A 466 45.74 -57.17 13.33
C LEU A 466 46.98 -57.73 14.03
#